data_AF-A0A2N3BXU6-F1
#
_entry.id   AF-A0A2N3BXU6-F1
#
_cell.length_a   1.000
_cell.length_b   1.000
_cell.length_c   1.000
_cell.angle_alpha   90.00
_cell.angle_beta   90.00
_cell.angle_gamma   90.00
#
_symmetry.space_group_name_H-M   'P 1'
#
loop_
_entity.id
_entity.type
_entity.pdbx_description
1 polymer ?
#
loop_
_entity_poly.entity_id
_entity_poly.type
_entity_poly.pdbx_seq_one_letter_code
_entity_poly.pdbx_strand_id
1 'polypeptide(L)'
;MSAKTSDKKIDNAIVNPKTYAHIDAFHELFTTLRAEEPVRWTEPDGFRPFWTVSKHADIMEVERQTDKFLNDPRLTLQSIELEEEVKKFTGGQAKLIRSLVDMDDPDHRNYRGLTQAWFMPPNLKAISARVDALAEKYIDRLEAKGGECDFVSDVAVWYPLRVIMTVLGVPEEDEPIMLKLTQELFGSTDPDMKRPDATETVNTVTEFFNYFNAMTEDRRKNPKDDVASVIANATINGEPIGHLEAMSYYIIVATAGHDTTSSTAAGGLLALMQNPDEFAKLKSDPEKYLGGVIDEMIRWTTPVKHFFRTAAVDYELRGQKIKAGDNLLMCYWSANRDEDAFDDPFAF
;
A
#
# COMPACT_ATOMS: atom_id res chain seq x y z
N MET A 1 -19.66 16.25 -29.28
CA MET A 1 -18.55 15.82 -28.42
C MET A 1 -17.72 17.05 -28.13
N SER A 2 -17.93 17.71 -27.00
CA SER A 2 -17.01 18.77 -26.57
C SER A 2 -15.71 18.06 -26.18
N ALA A 3 -14.61 18.41 -26.84
CA ALA A 3 -13.29 17.98 -26.41
C ALA A 3 -13.14 18.45 -24.97
N LYS A 4 -12.97 17.50 -24.04
CA LYS A 4 -12.70 17.81 -22.64
C LYS A 4 -11.32 18.46 -22.61
N THR A 5 -11.26 19.78 -22.66
CA THR A 5 -10.00 20.51 -22.52
C THR A 5 -9.54 20.31 -21.09
N SER A 6 -8.64 19.36 -20.85
CA SER A 6 -8.08 19.15 -19.53
C SER A 6 -7.11 20.29 -19.21
N ASP A 7 -7.18 20.82 -17.99
CA ASP A 7 -6.17 21.76 -17.51
C ASP A 7 -4.89 20.97 -17.22
N LYS A 8 -3.91 21.11 -18.12
CA LYS A 8 -2.61 20.43 -18.02
C LYS A 8 -1.87 20.72 -16.73
N LYS A 9 -2.05 21.91 -16.14
CA LYS A 9 -1.41 22.24 -14.85
C LYS A 9 -1.98 21.37 -13.74
N ILE A 10 -3.30 21.21 -13.70
CA ILE A 10 -3.98 20.34 -12.73
C ILE A 10 -3.61 18.88 -12.99
N ASP A 11 -3.64 18.43 -14.24
CA ASP A 11 -3.33 17.04 -14.59
C ASP A 11 -1.93 16.66 -14.14
N ASN A 12 -0.93 17.50 -14.45
CA ASN A 12 0.45 17.26 -14.04
C ASN A 12 0.61 17.34 -12.51
N ALA A 13 -0.18 18.16 -11.80
CA ALA A 13 -0.14 18.20 -10.35
C ALA A 13 -0.64 16.90 -9.69
N ILE A 14 -1.64 16.23 -10.27
CA ILE A 14 -2.22 14.97 -9.75
C ILE A 14 -1.20 13.82 -9.75
N VAL A 15 -0.29 13.79 -10.71
CA VAL A 15 0.73 12.74 -10.86
C VAL A 15 2.11 13.11 -10.31
N ASN A 16 2.30 14.38 -9.91
CA ASN A 16 3.60 14.86 -9.45
C ASN A 16 3.83 14.49 -7.97
N PRO A 17 4.88 13.70 -7.65
CA PRO A 17 5.17 13.32 -6.27
C PRO A 17 5.42 14.53 -5.35
N LYS A 18 5.92 15.65 -5.88
CA LYS A 18 6.11 16.89 -5.09
C LYS A 18 4.80 17.47 -4.58
N THR A 19 3.69 17.28 -5.31
CA THR A 19 2.37 17.70 -4.81
C THR A 19 2.04 16.95 -3.52
N TYR A 20 2.32 15.65 -3.45
CA TYR A 20 2.05 14.82 -2.26
C TYR A 20 3.03 15.10 -1.11
N ALA A 21 4.24 15.56 -1.40
CA ALA A 21 5.20 16.02 -0.40
C ALA A 21 4.82 17.38 0.22
N HIS A 22 4.00 18.19 -0.47
CA HIS A 22 3.49 19.46 0.02
C HIS A 22 2.01 19.33 0.41
N ILE A 23 1.76 18.89 1.64
CA ILE A 23 0.43 18.53 2.18
C ILE A 23 -0.63 19.61 1.89
N ASP A 24 -0.32 20.89 2.14
CA ASP A 24 -1.27 22.00 1.90
C ASP A 24 -1.63 22.13 0.42
N ALA A 25 -0.66 22.03 -0.48
CA ALA A 25 -0.88 22.12 -1.92
C ALA A 25 -1.72 20.94 -2.44
N PHE A 26 -1.49 19.73 -1.92
CA PHE A 26 -2.33 18.57 -2.21
C PHE A 26 -3.78 18.80 -1.75
N HIS A 27 -3.98 19.26 -0.52
CA HIS A 27 -5.31 19.45 0.04
C HIS A 27 -6.07 20.62 -0.62
N GLU A 28 -5.41 21.71 -0.99
CA GLU A 28 -6.01 22.80 -1.77
C GLU A 28 -6.51 22.31 -3.13
N LEU A 29 -5.66 21.56 -3.84
CA LEU A 29 -6.00 20.96 -5.13
C LEU A 29 -7.21 20.03 -5.00
N PHE A 30 -7.15 19.06 -4.09
CA PHE A 30 -8.19 18.02 -4.01
C PHE A 30 -9.49 18.52 -3.38
N THR A 31 -9.46 19.57 -2.55
CA THR A 31 -10.69 20.25 -2.08
C THR A 31 -11.42 20.89 -3.26
N THR A 32 -10.68 21.58 -4.14
CA THR A 32 -11.26 22.14 -5.37
C THR A 32 -11.83 21.03 -6.26
N LEU A 33 -11.09 19.93 -6.46
CA LEU A 33 -11.56 18.80 -7.26
C LEU A 33 -12.82 18.14 -6.67
N ARG A 34 -12.90 17.93 -5.35
CA ARG A 34 -14.12 17.37 -4.73
C ARG A 34 -15.34 18.26 -4.95
N ALA A 35 -15.17 19.58 -4.86
CA ALA A 35 -16.26 20.53 -5.01
C ALA A 35 -16.74 20.68 -6.46
N GLU A 36 -15.81 20.76 -7.41
CA GLU A 36 -16.11 21.20 -8.78
C GLU A 36 -16.08 20.06 -9.81
N GLU A 37 -15.11 19.14 -9.70
CA GLU A 37 -14.87 18.08 -10.70
C GLU A 37 -14.48 16.73 -10.05
N PRO A 38 -15.35 16.13 -9.22
CA PRO A 38 -14.98 14.97 -8.39
C PRO A 38 -14.70 13.68 -9.17
N VAL A 39 -15.15 13.64 -10.43
CA VAL A 39 -14.81 12.61 -11.42
C VAL A 39 -14.33 13.34 -12.67
N ARG A 40 -13.02 13.54 -12.81
CA ARG A 40 -12.42 14.28 -13.93
C ARG A 40 -11.58 13.40 -14.83
N TRP A 41 -11.57 13.72 -16.11
CA TRP A 41 -10.60 13.14 -17.04
C TRP A 41 -9.26 13.86 -16.90
N THR A 42 -8.18 13.10 -16.76
CA THR A 42 -6.82 13.58 -16.48
C THR A 42 -5.88 13.06 -17.55
N GLU A 43 -5.21 13.97 -18.25
CA GLU A 43 -4.23 13.68 -19.31
C GLU A 43 -2.87 14.31 -18.98
N PRO A 44 -2.09 13.76 -18.02
CA PRO A 44 -0.80 14.34 -17.66
C PRO A 44 0.31 13.97 -18.65
N ASP A 45 1.39 14.74 -18.64
CA ASP A 45 2.55 14.49 -19.49
C ASP A 45 3.36 13.29 -18.97
N GLY A 46 3.73 12.37 -19.86
CA GLY A 46 4.53 11.19 -19.52
C GLY A 46 3.75 10.01 -18.92
N PHE A 47 2.43 10.13 -18.76
CA PHE A 47 1.56 9.07 -18.24
C PHE A 47 0.39 8.80 -19.21
N ARG A 48 -0.17 7.60 -19.18
CA ARG A 48 -1.41 7.31 -19.91
C ARG A 48 -2.60 8.00 -19.24
N PRO A 49 -3.55 8.59 -20.00
CA PRO A 49 -4.76 9.19 -19.47
C PRO A 49 -5.59 8.29 -18.54
N PHE A 50 -6.35 8.92 -17.66
CA PHE A 50 -7.23 8.24 -16.71
C PHE A 50 -8.31 9.16 -16.12
N TRP A 51 -9.27 8.57 -15.43
CA TRP A 51 -10.22 9.28 -14.58
C TRP A 51 -9.67 9.47 -13.17
N THR A 52 -9.65 10.69 -12.65
CA THR A 52 -9.39 10.95 -11.23
C THR A 52 -10.71 10.97 -10.48
N VAL A 53 -10.83 10.14 -9.44
CA VAL A 53 -11.99 10.07 -8.55
C VAL A 53 -11.57 10.54 -7.16
N SER A 54 -12.18 11.62 -6.66
CA SER A 54 -11.70 12.33 -5.46
C SER A 54 -12.63 12.26 -4.24
N LYS A 55 -13.89 11.82 -4.43
CA LYS A 55 -14.90 11.73 -3.36
C LYS A 55 -15.06 10.32 -2.80
N HIS A 56 -15.32 10.25 -1.50
CA HIS A 56 -15.42 9.01 -0.75
C HIS A 56 -16.53 8.10 -1.26
N ALA A 57 -17.75 8.64 -1.45
CA ALA A 57 -18.88 7.85 -1.93
C ALA A 57 -18.63 7.22 -3.31
N ASP A 58 -17.99 7.97 -4.21
CA ASP A 58 -17.69 7.52 -5.57
C ASP A 58 -16.61 6.43 -5.59
N ILE A 59 -15.56 6.58 -4.78
CA ILE A 59 -14.54 5.54 -4.61
C ILE A 59 -15.17 4.27 -4.02
N MET A 60 -16.02 4.39 -3.01
CA MET A 60 -16.70 3.24 -2.41
C MET A 60 -17.66 2.54 -3.38
N GLU A 61 -18.29 3.27 -4.29
CA GLU A 61 -19.11 2.70 -5.35
C GLU A 61 -18.28 1.86 -6.34
N VAL A 62 -17.12 2.38 -6.75
CA VAL A 62 -16.18 1.68 -7.63
C VAL A 62 -15.61 0.43 -6.95
N GLU A 63 -15.13 0.56 -5.71
CA GLU A 63 -14.47 -0.54 -4.96
C GLU A 63 -15.39 -1.72 -4.64
N ARG A 64 -16.68 -1.48 -4.50
CA ARG A 64 -17.67 -2.55 -4.21
C ARG A 64 -18.06 -3.37 -5.45
N GLN A 65 -17.65 -2.96 -6.65
CA GLN A 65 -18.07 -3.55 -7.92
C GLN A 65 -16.87 -4.21 -8.61
N THR A 66 -16.26 -5.19 -7.95
CA THR A 66 -15.04 -5.88 -8.40
C THR A 66 -15.21 -6.68 -9.69
N ASP A 67 -16.44 -6.91 -10.16
CA ASP A 67 -16.75 -7.51 -11.46
C ASP A 67 -16.76 -6.49 -12.61
N LYS A 68 -16.92 -5.20 -12.29
CA LYS A 68 -16.95 -4.09 -13.26
C LYS A 68 -15.70 -3.23 -13.24
N PHE A 69 -14.98 -3.21 -12.12
CA PHE A 69 -13.76 -2.43 -11.92
C PHE A 69 -12.65 -3.36 -11.45
N LEU A 70 -11.77 -3.69 -12.38
CA LEU A 70 -10.73 -4.70 -12.25
C LEU A 70 -9.43 -4.10 -11.74
N ASN A 71 -8.62 -4.91 -11.05
CA ASN A 71 -7.27 -4.56 -10.61
C ASN A 71 -6.25 -4.67 -11.76
N ASP A 72 -6.45 -5.64 -12.66
CA ASP A 72 -5.67 -5.80 -13.88
C ASP A 72 -6.35 -5.07 -15.07
N PRO A 73 -5.59 -4.49 -16.03
CA PRO A 73 -4.13 -4.49 -16.19
C PRO A 73 -3.36 -3.43 -15.40
N ARG A 74 -4.03 -2.42 -14.83
CA ARG A 74 -3.35 -1.25 -14.25
C ARG A 74 -3.79 -1.02 -12.80
N LEU A 75 -2.93 -1.39 -11.86
CA LEU A 75 -3.17 -1.23 -10.42
C LEU A 75 -2.59 0.08 -9.86
N THR A 76 -1.48 0.57 -10.41
CA THR A 76 -0.74 1.73 -9.88
C THR A 76 -0.45 2.76 -10.96
N LEU A 77 -0.14 3.98 -10.54
CA LEU A 77 0.34 5.03 -11.42
C LEU A 77 1.79 4.73 -11.84
N GLN A 78 2.03 4.58 -13.14
CA GLN A 78 3.36 4.39 -13.70
C GLN A 78 3.55 5.30 -14.92
N SER A 79 4.78 5.80 -15.11
CA SER A 79 5.12 6.53 -16.33
C SER A 79 5.14 5.59 -17.53
N ILE A 80 4.90 6.13 -18.72
CA ILE A 80 4.97 5.36 -19.97
C ILE A 80 6.36 4.75 -20.14
N GLU A 81 7.41 5.48 -19.75
CA GLU A 81 8.80 5.00 -19.80
C GLU A 81 8.98 3.71 -18.97
N LEU A 82 8.57 3.72 -17.71
CA LEU A 82 8.69 2.56 -16.82
C LEU A 82 7.86 1.37 -17.33
N GLU A 83 6.64 1.62 -17.80
CA GLU A 83 5.80 0.57 -18.39
C GLU A 83 6.48 -0.11 -19.59
N GLU A 84 7.08 0.66 -20.50
CA GLU A 84 7.75 0.12 -21.68
C GLU A 84 9.07 -0.60 -21.33
N GLU A 85 9.81 -0.12 -20.31
CA GLU A 85 10.97 -0.82 -19.78
C GLU A 85 10.61 -2.19 -19.19
N VAL A 86 9.55 -2.26 -18.36
CA VAL A 86 9.06 -3.53 -17.78
C VAL A 86 8.59 -4.49 -18.88
N LYS A 87 7.84 -4.01 -19.87
CA LYS A 87 7.41 -4.84 -21.01
C LYS A 87 8.60 -5.39 -21.79
N LYS A 88 9.61 -4.56 -22.04
CA LYS A 88 10.82 -5.00 -22.75
C LYS A 88 11.56 -6.08 -21.96
N PHE A 89 11.70 -5.90 -20.65
CA PHE A 89 12.41 -6.85 -19.78
C PHE A 89 11.70 -8.19 -19.67
N THR A 90 10.37 -8.17 -19.51
CA THR A 90 9.55 -9.38 -19.30
C THR A 90 9.15 -10.11 -20.59
N GLY A 91 9.58 -9.62 -21.76
CA GLY A 91 9.18 -10.17 -23.05
C GLY A 91 7.71 -9.91 -23.42
N GLY A 92 7.14 -8.81 -22.92
CA GLY A 92 5.82 -8.32 -23.27
C GLY A 92 4.79 -8.31 -22.13
N GLN A 93 5.15 -8.72 -20.92
CA GLN A 93 4.25 -8.64 -19.76
C GLN A 93 4.25 -7.22 -19.19
N ALA A 94 3.10 -6.78 -18.67
CA ALA A 94 2.97 -5.42 -18.13
C ALA A 94 3.62 -5.26 -16.74
N LYS A 95 3.93 -6.35 -16.04
CA LYS A 95 4.32 -6.33 -14.62
C LYS A 95 5.45 -7.33 -14.35
N LEU A 96 6.33 -7.00 -13.40
CA LEU A 96 7.38 -7.90 -12.89
C LEU A 96 6.84 -8.94 -11.90
N ILE A 97 5.78 -8.57 -11.18
CA ILE A 97 5.17 -9.32 -10.10
C ILE A 97 3.67 -9.37 -10.39
N ARG A 98 3.06 -10.53 -10.14
CA ARG A 98 1.61 -10.69 -10.13
C ARG A 98 1.20 -11.12 -8.73
N SER A 99 1.01 -10.14 -7.85
CA SER A 99 0.65 -10.38 -6.45
C SER A 99 -0.86 -10.43 -6.27
N LEU A 100 -1.34 -10.70 -5.06
CA LEU A 100 -2.78 -10.80 -4.80
C LEU A 100 -3.53 -9.51 -5.14
N VAL A 101 -2.91 -8.35 -4.92
CA VAL A 101 -3.54 -7.05 -5.21
C VAL A 101 -3.67 -6.78 -6.72
N ASP A 102 -2.95 -7.54 -7.55
CA ASP A 102 -3.04 -7.47 -9.02
C ASP A 102 -4.09 -8.42 -9.60
N MET A 103 -4.69 -9.28 -8.78
CA MET A 103 -5.60 -10.33 -9.23
C MET A 103 -7.05 -9.88 -9.14
N ASP A 104 -7.85 -10.35 -10.10
CA ASP A 104 -9.31 -10.31 -10.05
C ASP A 104 -9.87 -11.71 -9.82
N ASP A 105 -11.16 -11.80 -9.50
CA ASP A 105 -11.83 -13.09 -9.31
C ASP A 105 -11.90 -13.88 -10.64
N PRO A 106 -11.76 -15.22 -10.62
CA PRO A 106 -11.70 -16.09 -9.44
C PRO A 106 -10.31 -16.26 -8.81
N ASP A 107 -9.24 -15.82 -9.48
CA ASP A 107 -7.86 -16.00 -9.01
C ASP A 107 -7.68 -15.34 -7.64
N HIS A 108 -8.07 -14.07 -7.50
CA HIS A 108 -7.95 -13.34 -6.24
C HIS A 108 -8.57 -14.11 -5.07
N ARG A 109 -9.82 -14.58 -5.20
CA ARG A 109 -10.48 -15.40 -4.18
C ARG A 109 -9.68 -16.66 -3.83
N ASN A 110 -9.19 -17.39 -4.83
CA ASN A 110 -8.44 -18.62 -4.62
C ASN A 110 -7.12 -18.37 -3.89
N TYR A 111 -6.33 -17.40 -4.35
CA TYR A 111 -5.04 -17.05 -3.74
C TYR A 111 -5.19 -16.42 -2.36
N ARG A 112 -6.18 -15.53 -2.17
CA ARG A 112 -6.49 -14.93 -0.86
C ARG A 112 -6.91 -15.98 0.16
N GLY A 113 -7.70 -16.96 -0.26
CA GLY A 113 -8.14 -18.07 0.59
C GLY A 113 -7.00 -18.90 1.18
N LEU A 114 -5.82 -18.94 0.54
CA LEU A 114 -4.67 -19.72 1.01
C LEU A 114 -4.16 -19.27 2.38
N THR A 115 -4.03 -17.96 2.60
CA THR A 115 -3.47 -17.40 3.84
C THR A 115 -4.51 -16.76 4.74
N GLN A 116 -5.75 -16.58 4.28
CA GLN A 116 -6.81 -15.89 5.02
C GLN A 116 -6.97 -16.41 6.45
N ALA A 117 -6.96 -17.74 6.65
CA ALA A 117 -7.10 -18.35 7.96
C ALA A 117 -6.00 -17.90 8.94
N TRP A 118 -4.77 -17.71 8.46
CA TRP A 118 -3.63 -17.28 9.26
C TRP A 118 -3.84 -15.88 9.83
N PHE A 119 -4.51 -15.00 9.09
CA PHE A 119 -4.81 -13.62 9.50
C PHE A 119 -6.15 -13.47 10.25
N MET A 120 -6.82 -14.56 10.64
CA MET A 120 -8.06 -14.49 11.42
C MET A 120 -7.79 -14.27 12.93
N PRO A 121 -8.74 -13.68 13.70
CA PRO A 121 -8.52 -13.29 15.10
C PRO A 121 -7.92 -14.37 16.03
N PRO A 122 -8.29 -15.67 15.95
CA PRO A 122 -7.71 -16.68 16.81
C PRO A 122 -6.18 -16.83 16.64
N ASN A 123 -5.68 -16.74 15.41
CA ASN A 123 -4.25 -16.86 15.09
C ASN A 123 -3.51 -15.56 15.43
N LEU A 124 -4.17 -14.40 15.22
CA LEU A 124 -3.63 -13.11 15.65
C LEU A 124 -3.44 -13.02 17.16
N LYS A 125 -4.29 -13.67 17.97
CA LYS A 125 -4.13 -13.67 19.43
C LYS A 125 -2.81 -14.30 19.89
N ALA A 126 -2.35 -15.35 19.22
CA ALA A 126 -1.06 -15.97 19.53
C ALA A 126 0.13 -15.07 19.16
N ILE A 127 -0.03 -14.27 18.11
CA ILE A 127 0.97 -13.28 17.65
C ILE A 127 0.95 -12.04 18.53
N SER A 128 -0.22 -11.62 19.05
CA SER A 128 -0.38 -10.43 19.89
C SER A 128 0.61 -10.39 21.03
N ALA A 129 0.76 -11.49 21.80
CA ALA A 129 1.71 -11.52 22.91
C ALA A 129 3.16 -11.33 22.45
N ARG A 130 3.52 -11.77 21.24
CA ARG A 130 4.85 -11.52 20.66
C ARG A 130 5.00 -10.06 20.21
N VAL A 131 3.94 -9.50 19.62
CA VAL A 131 3.89 -8.10 19.19
C VAL A 131 4.01 -7.16 20.38
N ASP A 132 3.32 -7.45 21.50
CA ASP A 132 3.40 -6.69 22.74
C ASP A 132 4.83 -6.70 23.31
N ALA A 133 5.46 -7.88 23.38
CA ALA A 133 6.85 -8.00 23.83
C ALA A 133 7.85 -7.29 22.89
N LEU A 134 7.57 -7.26 21.59
CA LEU A 134 8.36 -6.48 20.64
C LEU A 134 8.17 -4.98 20.87
N ALA A 135 6.95 -4.51 21.10
CA ALA A 135 6.67 -3.11 21.39
C ALA A 135 7.46 -2.65 22.62
N GLU A 136 7.42 -3.41 23.72
CA GLU A 136 8.22 -3.15 24.93
C GLU A 136 9.71 -3.03 24.61
N LYS A 137 10.28 -3.97 23.84
CA LYS A 137 11.70 -3.94 23.43
C LYS A 137 12.06 -2.66 22.65
N TYR A 138 11.17 -2.15 21.80
CA TYR A 138 11.42 -0.90 21.07
C TYR A 138 11.27 0.34 21.96
N ILE A 139 10.35 0.32 22.93
CA ILE A 139 10.23 1.39 23.93
C ILE A 139 11.48 1.43 24.83
N ASP A 140 11.97 0.29 25.32
CA ASP A 140 13.20 0.21 26.12
C ASP A 140 14.41 0.80 25.38
N ARG A 141 14.52 0.52 24.07
CA ARG A 141 15.56 1.08 23.20
C ARG A 141 15.44 2.60 23.07
N LEU A 142 14.22 3.13 22.97
CA LEU A 142 13.98 4.57 22.93
C LEU A 142 14.37 5.24 24.26
N GLU A 143 13.97 4.67 25.39
CA GLU A 143 14.31 5.22 26.72
C GLU A 143 15.84 5.28 26.92
N ALA A 144 16.56 4.25 26.47
CA ALA A 144 18.02 4.19 26.55
C ALA A 144 18.76 5.29 25.77
N LYS A 145 18.09 5.99 24.83
CA LYS A 145 18.70 7.10 24.07
C LYS A 145 18.79 8.41 24.85
N GLY A 146 18.13 8.54 26.00
CA GLY A 146 18.31 9.69 26.87
C GLY A 146 17.52 10.95 26.49
N GLY A 147 16.34 10.78 25.87
CA GLY A 147 15.31 11.84 25.75
C GLY A 147 15.10 12.42 24.37
N GLU A 148 15.96 12.12 23.39
CA GLU A 148 15.77 12.49 21.98
C GLU A 148 15.97 11.27 21.07
N CYS A 149 15.13 11.16 20.04
CA CYS A 149 15.20 10.10 19.05
C CYS A 149 14.67 10.59 17.70
N ASP A 150 15.05 9.89 16.64
CA ASP A 150 14.34 9.97 15.37
C ASP A 150 13.38 8.80 15.33
N PHE A 151 12.11 9.07 15.63
CA PHE A 151 11.10 8.01 15.74
C PHE A 151 10.96 7.18 14.45
N VAL A 152 11.22 7.75 13.28
CA VAL A 152 11.14 7.03 12.01
C VAL A 152 12.25 5.99 11.93
N SER A 153 13.50 6.43 12.07
CA SER A 153 14.67 5.55 11.92
C SER A 153 14.92 4.65 13.14
N ASP A 154 14.42 5.02 14.32
CA ASP A 154 14.60 4.25 15.56
C ASP A 154 13.47 3.24 15.83
N VAL A 155 12.24 3.51 15.38
CA VAL A 155 11.06 2.65 15.68
C VAL A 155 10.18 2.40 14.48
N ALA A 156 9.67 3.44 13.82
CA ALA A 156 8.55 3.30 12.89
C ALA A 156 8.87 2.39 11.71
N VAL A 157 10.12 2.36 11.25
CA VAL A 157 10.54 1.43 10.19
C VAL A 157 10.80 0.02 10.75
N TRP A 158 11.53 -0.09 11.86
CA TRP A 158 12.03 -1.38 12.35
C TRP A 158 11.00 -2.23 13.09
N TYR A 159 10.11 -1.62 13.86
CA TYR A 159 9.11 -2.35 14.63
C TYR A 159 8.11 -3.08 13.71
N PRO A 160 7.45 -2.41 12.75
CA PRO A 160 6.56 -3.10 11.81
C PRO A 160 7.29 -4.14 10.94
N LEU A 161 8.53 -3.85 10.53
CA LEU A 161 9.37 -4.83 9.82
C LEU A 161 9.51 -6.11 10.65
N ARG A 162 9.92 -5.99 11.91
CA ARG A 162 10.09 -7.13 12.81
C ARG A 162 8.80 -7.94 12.97
N VAL A 163 7.66 -7.26 13.08
CA VAL A 163 6.35 -7.91 13.20
C VAL A 163 6.04 -8.72 11.95
N ILE A 164 6.11 -8.12 10.75
CA ILE A 164 5.77 -8.83 9.51
C ILE A 164 6.79 -9.93 9.16
N MET A 165 8.07 -9.73 9.48
CA MET A 165 9.10 -10.78 9.33
C MET A 165 8.84 -11.96 10.26
N THR A 166 8.38 -11.72 11.49
CA THR A 166 7.94 -12.78 12.42
C THR A 166 6.75 -13.56 11.86
N VAL A 167 5.78 -12.86 11.24
CA VAL A 167 4.64 -13.47 10.57
C VAL A 167 5.07 -14.37 9.41
N LEU A 168 6.01 -13.89 8.60
CA LEU A 168 6.51 -14.61 7.44
C LEU A 168 7.42 -15.77 7.81
N GLY A 169 8.07 -15.73 8.97
CA GLY A 169 9.07 -16.71 9.40
C GLY A 169 10.49 -16.39 8.95
N VAL A 170 10.75 -15.11 8.67
CA VAL A 170 12.09 -14.55 8.40
C VAL A 170 12.84 -14.41 9.73
N PRO A 171 14.09 -14.89 9.81
CA PRO A 171 14.88 -14.80 11.03
C PRO A 171 15.39 -13.36 11.27
N GLU A 172 15.67 -12.99 12.53
CA GLU A 172 16.00 -11.60 12.94
C GLU A 172 17.28 -11.10 12.24
N GLU A 173 18.25 -11.99 12.02
CA GLU A 173 19.51 -11.69 11.35
C GLU A 173 19.36 -11.25 9.88
N ASP A 174 18.26 -11.61 9.22
CA ASP A 174 17.99 -11.29 7.82
C ASP A 174 17.16 -10.00 7.66
N GLU A 175 16.71 -9.37 8.75
CA GLU A 175 15.94 -8.13 8.71
C GLU A 175 16.63 -6.98 7.99
N PRO A 176 17.95 -6.75 8.13
CA PRO A 176 18.63 -5.72 7.35
C PRO A 176 18.55 -5.96 5.84
N ILE A 177 18.55 -7.24 5.40
CA ILE A 177 18.37 -7.60 4.00
C ILE A 177 16.93 -7.28 3.57
N MET A 178 15.94 -7.69 4.37
CA MET A 178 14.54 -7.42 4.05
C MET A 178 14.20 -5.93 4.05
N LEU A 179 14.77 -5.15 4.98
CA LEU A 179 14.58 -3.70 5.01
C LEU A 179 15.07 -3.07 3.71
N LYS A 180 16.31 -3.41 3.32
CA LYS A 180 16.91 -2.93 2.07
C LYS A 180 16.04 -3.28 0.87
N LEU A 181 15.63 -4.54 0.75
CA LEU A 181 14.83 -4.99 -0.40
C LEU A 181 13.43 -4.37 -0.43
N THR A 182 12.76 -4.22 0.72
CA THR A 182 11.43 -3.59 0.80
C THR A 182 11.50 -2.10 0.44
N GLN A 183 12.48 -1.37 0.96
CA GLN A 183 12.70 0.05 0.64
C GLN A 183 13.03 0.26 -0.84
N GLU A 184 13.90 -0.54 -1.44
CA GLU A 184 14.27 -0.41 -2.86
C GLU A 184 13.08 -0.69 -3.80
N LEU A 185 12.19 -1.63 -3.43
CA LEU A 185 11.03 -1.96 -4.25
C LEU A 185 10.07 -0.75 -4.39
N PHE A 186 9.80 -0.04 -3.30
CA PHE A 186 8.90 1.12 -3.30
C PHE A 186 9.62 2.44 -3.60
N GLY A 187 10.91 2.55 -3.29
CA GLY A 187 11.76 3.72 -3.50
C GLY A 187 12.40 3.82 -4.88
N SER A 188 12.11 2.90 -5.81
CA SER A 188 12.77 2.82 -7.14
C SER A 188 12.67 4.08 -8.02
N THR A 189 11.80 5.04 -7.67
CA THR A 189 11.67 6.34 -8.36
C THR A 189 12.05 7.54 -7.49
N ASP A 190 12.39 7.32 -6.22
CA ASP A 190 12.81 8.35 -5.27
C ASP A 190 14.33 8.57 -5.37
N PRO A 191 14.81 9.77 -5.75
CA PRO A 191 16.24 10.05 -5.87
C PRO A 191 17.09 9.73 -4.63
N ASP A 192 16.49 9.76 -3.43
CA ASP A 192 17.19 9.52 -2.16
C ASP A 192 17.23 8.03 -1.79
N MET A 193 16.30 7.23 -2.33
CA MET A 193 16.19 5.78 -2.06
C MET A 193 16.66 4.91 -3.24
N LYS A 194 16.79 5.49 -4.43
CA LYS A 194 17.16 4.81 -5.67
C LYS A 194 18.66 4.47 -5.71
N ARG A 195 19.03 3.23 -6.05
CA ARG A 195 20.38 2.81 -6.41
C ARG A 195 20.83 3.52 -7.71
N PRO A 196 22.13 3.75 -7.95
CA PRO A 196 22.61 4.52 -9.10
C PRO A 196 22.32 3.96 -10.51
N ASP A 197 21.76 2.74 -10.64
CA ASP A 197 21.67 2.00 -11.90
C ASP A 197 20.21 1.71 -12.32
N ALA A 198 19.93 1.80 -13.62
CA ALA A 198 18.60 1.65 -14.22
C ALA A 198 18.02 0.22 -14.18
N THR A 199 18.81 -0.78 -13.77
CA THR A 199 18.36 -2.19 -13.62
C THR A 199 17.82 -2.51 -12.22
N GLU A 200 17.67 -1.51 -11.36
CA GLU A 200 17.43 -1.65 -9.93
C GLU A 200 16.20 -2.46 -9.55
N THR A 201 15.00 -2.09 -10.00
CA THR A 201 13.76 -2.79 -9.59
C THR A 201 13.81 -4.27 -9.98
N VAL A 202 14.36 -4.58 -11.16
CA VAL A 202 14.55 -5.97 -11.61
C VAL A 202 15.53 -6.73 -10.70
N ASN A 203 16.64 -6.10 -10.32
CA ASN A 203 17.63 -6.72 -9.44
C ASN A 203 17.05 -6.95 -8.04
N THR A 204 16.34 -5.97 -7.47
CA THR A 204 15.67 -6.11 -6.17
C THR A 204 14.63 -7.23 -6.19
N VAL A 205 13.81 -7.34 -7.24
CA VAL A 205 12.86 -8.46 -7.41
C VAL A 205 13.59 -9.79 -7.52
N THR A 206 14.72 -9.85 -8.22
CA THR A 206 15.54 -11.06 -8.35
C THR A 206 16.17 -11.46 -7.00
N GLU A 207 16.68 -10.50 -6.23
CA GLU A 207 17.22 -10.71 -4.88
C GLU A 207 16.13 -11.26 -3.95
N PHE A 208 14.92 -10.69 -3.98
CA PHE A 208 13.75 -11.24 -3.26
C PHE A 208 13.42 -12.67 -3.68
N PHE A 209 13.36 -12.96 -4.99
CA PHE A 209 13.03 -14.29 -5.50
C PHE A 209 14.05 -15.32 -5.03
N ASN A 210 15.33 -14.99 -5.08
CA ASN A 210 16.39 -15.89 -4.61
C ASN A 210 16.24 -16.22 -3.12
N TYR A 211 15.98 -15.20 -2.28
CA TYR A 211 15.79 -15.38 -0.85
C TYR A 211 14.55 -16.25 -0.56
N PHE A 212 13.40 -15.90 -1.12
CA PHE A 212 12.16 -16.62 -0.86
C PHE A 212 12.09 -17.99 -1.52
N ASN A 213 12.84 -18.24 -2.60
CA ASN A 213 12.99 -19.58 -3.16
C ASN A 213 13.71 -20.50 -2.17
N ALA A 214 14.84 -20.04 -1.60
CA ALA A 214 15.55 -20.82 -0.58
C ALA A 214 14.66 -21.09 0.65
N MET A 215 13.91 -20.08 1.10
CA MET A 215 12.94 -20.26 2.19
C MET A 215 11.83 -21.26 1.83
N THR A 216 11.31 -21.22 0.59
CA THR A 216 10.29 -22.15 0.11
C THR A 216 10.80 -23.59 0.11
N GLU A 217 12.03 -23.82 -0.35
CA GLU A 217 12.64 -25.15 -0.35
C GLU A 217 12.84 -25.70 1.06
N ASP A 218 13.24 -24.85 2.01
CA ASP A 218 13.33 -25.21 3.42
C ASP A 218 11.94 -25.56 3.99
N ARG A 219 10.94 -24.69 3.81
CA ARG A 219 9.59 -24.90 4.39
C ARG A 219 8.80 -26.05 3.78
N ARG A 220 9.16 -26.49 2.57
CA ARG A 220 8.65 -27.76 2.00
C ARG A 220 9.20 -28.99 2.72
N LYS A 221 10.46 -28.93 3.16
CA LYS A 221 11.12 -30.04 3.88
C LYS A 221 10.84 -29.98 5.39
N ASN A 222 10.78 -28.77 5.93
CA ASN A 222 10.68 -28.45 7.35
C ASN A 222 9.55 -27.42 7.59
N PRO A 223 8.27 -27.79 7.45
CA PRO A 223 7.17 -26.88 7.71
C PRO A 223 7.21 -26.35 9.15
N LYS A 224 6.89 -25.06 9.32
CA LYS A 224 6.79 -24.34 10.59
C LYS A 224 5.42 -23.68 10.72
N ASP A 225 5.17 -23.07 11.87
CA ASP A 225 3.96 -22.28 12.13
C ASP A 225 4.15 -20.83 11.66
N ASP A 226 4.32 -20.64 10.35
CA ASP A 226 4.53 -19.34 9.70
C ASP A 226 3.84 -19.26 8.33
N VAL A 227 3.63 -18.04 7.84
CA VAL A 227 2.98 -17.82 6.53
C VAL A 227 3.83 -18.40 5.39
N ALA A 228 5.16 -18.43 5.53
CA ALA A 228 6.02 -19.06 4.52
C ALA A 228 5.71 -20.54 4.34
N SER A 229 5.43 -21.28 5.40
CA SER A 229 5.04 -22.68 5.32
C SER A 229 3.70 -22.88 4.63
N VAL A 230 2.77 -21.94 4.82
CA VAL A 230 1.50 -21.93 4.09
C VAL A 230 1.73 -21.72 2.60
N ILE A 231 2.50 -20.68 2.21
CA ILE A 231 2.78 -20.37 0.80
C ILE A 231 3.57 -21.49 0.13
N ALA A 232 4.61 -22.00 0.78
CA ALA A 232 5.50 -23.03 0.23
C ALA A 232 4.78 -24.34 -0.14
N ASN A 233 3.71 -24.66 0.59
CA ASN A 233 2.92 -25.89 0.46
C ASN A 233 1.49 -25.62 -0.04
N ALA A 234 1.20 -24.40 -0.48
CA ALA A 234 -0.12 -24.01 -0.96
C ALA A 234 -0.50 -24.76 -2.23
N THR A 235 -1.76 -25.19 -2.29
CA THR A 235 -2.34 -25.83 -3.48
C THR A 235 -3.65 -25.16 -3.88
N ILE A 236 -3.89 -25.05 -5.18
CA ILE A 236 -5.15 -24.62 -5.78
C ILE A 236 -5.59 -25.74 -6.73
N ASN A 237 -6.83 -26.22 -6.58
CA ASN A 237 -7.38 -27.34 -7.37
C ASN A 237 -6.53 -28.63 -7.30
N GLY A 238 -5.87 -28.87 -6.16
CA GLY A 238 -5.04 -30.05 -5.92
C GLY A 238 -3.60 -29.94 -6.44
N GLU A 239 -3.25 -28.86 -7.14
CA GLU A 239 -1.90 -28.62 -7.66
C GLU A 239 -1.18 -27.53 -6.86
N PRO A 240 0.15 -27.63 -6.67
CA PRO A 240 0.93 -26.55 -6.10
C PRO A 240 0.74 -25.25 -6.87
N ILE A 241 0.71 -24.12 -6.16
CA ILE A 241 0.70 -22.81 -6.82
C ILE A 241 1.97 -22.61 -7.65
N GLY A 242 1.87 -21.80 -8.70
CA GLY A 242 2.99 -21.48 -9.57
C GLY A 242 4.12 -20.79 -8.82
N HIS A 243 5.36 -21.00 -9.29
CA HIS A 243 6.55 -20.46 -8.63
C HIS A 243 6.53 -18.92 -8.60
N LEU A 244 6.17 -18.29 -9.72
CA LEU A 244 6.10 -16.82 -9.81
C LEU A 244 5.04 -16.25 -8.87
N GLU A 245 3.88 -16.91 -8.77
CA GLU A 245 2.81 -16.51 -7.86
C GLU A 245 3.22 -16.69 -6.40
N ALA A 246 3.91 -17.79 -6.05
CA ALA A 246 4.44 -17.99 -4.71
C ALA A 246 5.43 -16.87 -4.33
N MET A 247 6.42 -16.58 -5.18
CA MET A 247 7.40 -15.51 -4.95
C MET A 247 6.73 -14.14 -4.83
N SER A 248 5.76 -13.86 -5.71
CA SER A 248 4.94 -12.65 -5.66
C SER A 248 4.13 -12.53 -4.36
N TYR A 249 3.66 -13.66 -3.83
CA TYR A 249 2.93 -13.73 -2.56
C TYR A 249 3.84 -13.40 -1.37
N TYR A 250 5.06 -13.96 -1.33
CA TYR A 250 6.03 -13.59 -0.29
C TYR A 250 6.34 -12.11 -0.30
N ILE A 251 6.59 -11.54 -1.48
CA ILE A 251 6.90 -10.12 -1.61
C ILE A 251 5.76 -9.27 -1.10
N ILE A 252 4.51 -9.50 -1.53
CA ILE A 252 3.39 -8.66 -1.09
C ILE A 252 3.13 -8.76 0.42
N VAL A 253 3.35 -9.93 1.04
CA VAL A 253 3.24 -10.05 2.49
C VAL A 253 4.35 -9.25 3.18
N ALA A 254 5.60 -9.39 2.72
CA ALA A 254 6.74 -8.67 3.29
C ALA A 254 6.63 -7.15 3.15
N THR A 255 6.13 -6.67 2.01
CA THR A 255 6.16 -5.25 1.65
C THR A 255 4.92 -4.51 2.10
N ALA A 256 3.72 -5.07 1.91
CA ALA A 256 2.47 -4.38 2.25
C ALA A 256 2.30 -4.16 3.76
N GLY A 257 2.77 -5.11 4.58
CA GLY A 257 2.67 -5.03 6.05
C GLY A 257 3.71 -4.13 6.70
N HIS A 258 4.78 -3.76 5.98
CA HIS A 258 5.86 -2.93 6.49
C HIS A 258 5.54 -1.45 6.28
N ASP A 259 5.72 -0.93 5.07
CA ASP A 259 5.73 0.51 4.77
C ASP A 259 4.45 1.25 5.18
N THR A 260 3.28 0.62 5.01
CA THR A 260 2.00 1.25 5.35
C THR A 260 1.82 1.40 6.86
N THR A 261 2.21 0.38 7.62
CA THR A 261 2.19 0.37 9.09
C THR A 261 3.24 1.35 9.63
N SER A 262 4.44 1.38 9.05
CA SER A 262 5.51 2.32 9.40
C SER A 262 5.07 3.77 9.21
N SER A 263 4.44 4.06 8.06
CA SER A 263 3.90 5.39 7.77
C SER A 263 2.80 5.79 8.74
N THR A 264 1.86 4.87 9.05
CA THR A 264 0.79 5.12 10.02
C THR A 264 1.33 5.41 11.41
N ALA A 265 2.32 4.64 11.87
CA ALA A 265 2.93 4.84 13.18
C ALA A 265 3.62 6.21 13.27
N ALA A 266 4.42 6.57 12.26
CA ALA A 266 5.12 7.86 12.23
C ALA A 266 4.14 9.05 12.07
N GLY A 267 3.25 8.99 11.09
CA GLY A 267 2.28 10.04 10.80
C GLY A 267 1.25 10.22 11.91
N GLY A 268 0.82 9.12 12.54
CA GLY A 268 -0.08 9.15 13.68
C GLY A 268 0.54 9.76 14.92
N LEU A 269 1.79 9.42 15.24
CA LEU A 269 2.50 10.05 16.36
C LEU A 269 2.69 11.56 16.11
N LEU A 270 3.08 11.94 14.88
CA LEU A 270 3.20 13.34 14.51
C LEU A 270 1.86 14.09 14.68
N ALA A 271 0.74 13.47 14.28
CA ALA A 271 -0.58 14.05 14.44
C ALA A 271 -0.96 14.26 15.92
N LEU A 272 -0.66 13.28 16.79
CA LEU A 272 -0.84 13.45 18.24
C LEU A 272 0.04 14.57 18.81
N MET A 273 1.28 14.71 18.34
CA MET A 273 2.18 15.80 18.77
C MET A 273 1.67 17.18 18.35
N GLN A 274 1.02 17.27 17.18
CA GLN A 274 0.41 18.50 16.67
C GLN A 274 -0.94 18.81 17.32
N ASN A 275 -1.60 17.81 17.92
CA ASN A 275 -2.90 17.92 18.59
C ASN A 275 -2.79 17.50 20.08
N PRO A 276 -2.15 18.33 20.93
CA PRO A 276 -1.82 17.95 22.31
C PRO A 276 -3.04 17.66 23.19
N ASP A 277 -4.19 18.24 22.89
CA ASP A 277 -5.44 17.98 23.62
C ASP A 277 -5.97 16.57 23.37
N GLU A 278 -5.91 16.09 22.12
CA GLU A 278 -6.26 14.69 21.78
C GLU A 278 -5.26 13.71 22.37
N PHE A 279 -3.96 14.08 22.42
CA PHE A 279 -2.98 13.26 23.12
C PHE A 279 -3.22 13.21 24.64
N ALA A 280 -3.62 14.33 25.26
CA ALA A 280 -3.97 14.36 26.69
C ALA A 280 -5.22 13.50 26.98
N LYS A 281 -6.22 13.55 26.10
CA LYS A 281 -7.42 12.72 26.17
C LYS A 281 -7.11 11.23 26.02
N LEU A 282 -6.28 10.84 25.05
CA LEU A 282 -5.80 9.46 24.93
C LEU A 282 -5.11 8.97 26.22
N LYS A 283 -4.21 9.79 26.79
CA LYS A 283 -3.53 9.45 28.05
C LYS A 283 -4.46 9.33 29.26
N SER A 284 -5.59 10.03 29.26
CA SER A 284 -6.53 10.00 30.37
C SER A 284 -7.26 8.67 30.51
N ASP A 285 -7.50 7.97 29.39
CA ASP A 285 -8.18 6.67 29.34
C ASP A 285 -7.80 5.91 28.05
N PRO A 286 -6.61 5.27 28.00
CA PRO A 286 -6.15 4.57 26.81
C PRO A 286 -7.08 3.45 26.35
N GLU A 287 -7.66 2.68 27.28
CA GLU A 287 -8.57 1.57 26.95
C GLU A 287 -9.80 2.05 26.18
N LYS A 288 -10.31 3.23 26.52
CA LYS A 288 -11.47 3.82 25.86
C LYS A 288 -11.14 4.44 24.50
N TYR A 289 -9.99 5.11 24.37
CA TYR A 289 -9.71 5.98 23.22
C TYR A 289 -8.79 5.35 22.17
N LEU A 290 -7.95 4.37 22.53
CA LEU A 290 -6.90 3.86 21.64
C LEU A 290 -7.44 3.31 20.32
N GLY A 291 -8.56 2.57 20.34
CA GLY A 291 -9.17 2.03 19.11
C GLY A 291 -9.55 3.13 18.11
N GLY A 292 -10.27 4.16 18.58
CA GLY A 292 -10.67 5.28 17.73
C GLY A 292 -9.48 6.12 17.26
N VAL A 293 -8.46 6.30 18.11
CA VAL A 293 -7.23 7.00 17.71
C VAL A 293 -6.48 6.23 16.63
N ILE A 294 -6.41 4.89 16.69
CA ILE A 294 -5.77 4.08 15.63
C ILE A 294 -6.50 4.24 14.30
N ASP A 295 -7.84 4.15 14.29
CA ASP A 295 -8.65 4.36 13.08
C ASP A 295 -8.40 5.75 12.50
N GLU A 296 -8.31 6.75 13.37
CA GLU A 296 -8.07 8.15 13.00
C GLU A 296 -6.64 8.38 12.49
N MET A 297 -5.62 7.74 13.06
CA MET A 297 -4.24 7.75 12.52
C MET A 297 -4.18 7.19 11.10
N ILE A 298 -4.94 6.13 10.81
CA ILE A 298 -5.02 5.51 9.48
C ILE A 298 -5.70 6.48 8.49
N ARG A 299 -6.85 7.06 8.86
CA ARG A 299 -7.55 8.08 8.04
C ARG A 299 -6.67 9.31 7.83
N TRP A 300 -6.03 9.81 8.88
CA TRP A 300 -5.21 11.01 8.86
C TRP A 300 -4.01 10.84 7.95
N THR A 301 -3.24 9.75 8.16
CA THR A 301 -2.01 9.49 7.41
C THR A 301 -2.31 9.04 5.99
N THR A 302 -3.35 8.22 5.79
CA THR A 302 -3.69 7.55 4.53
C THR A 302 -2.44 7.01 3.84
N PRO A 303 -1.80 5.93 4.33
CA PRO A 303 -0.48 5.49 3.84
C PRO A 303 -0.47 5.17 2.34
N VAL A 304 -1.52 4.50 1.86
CA VAL A 304 -1.74 4.29 0.44
C VAL A 304 -2.55 5.45 -0.11
N LYS A 305 -1.96 6.25 -0.99
CA LYS A 305 -2.60 7.47 -1.50
C LYS A 305 -3.65 7.21 -2.55
N HIS A 306 -3.44 6.19 -3.38
CA HIS A 306 -4.35 5.80 -4.43
C HIS A 306 -4.10 4.36 -4.91
N PHE A 307 -5.11 3.76 -5.51
CA PHE A 307 -4.95 2.67 -6.47
C PHE A 307 -5.70 3.00 -7.75
N PHE A 308 -5.43 2.22 -8.78
CA PHE A 308 -6.20 2.22 -10.01
C PHE A 308 -7.21 1.06 -10.06
N ARG A 309 -8.29 1.30 -10.80
CA ARG A 309 -9.12 0.24 -11.39
C ARG A 309 -9.24 0.44 -12.89
N THR A 310 -9.45 -0.65 -13.62
CA THR A 310 -9.82 -0.62 -15.04
C THR A 310 -11.29 -1.00 -15.19
N ALA A 311 -12.08 -0.17 -15.87
CA ALA A 311 -13.48 -0.48 -16.16
C ALA A 311 -13.59 -1.65 -17.14
N ALA A 312 -14.24 -2.75 -16.75
CA ALA A 312 -14.51 -3.89 -17.62
C ALA A 312 -15.67 -3.63 -18.59
N VAL A 313 -16.56 -2.72 -18.22
CA VAL A 313 -17.77 -2.35 -18.97
C VAL A 313 -17.93 -0.83 -18.97
N ASP A 314 -18.68 -0.31 -19.95
CA ASP A 314 -19.11 1.09 -19.91
C ASP A 314 -19.92 1.34 -18.62
N TYR A 315 -19.65 2.46 -17.95
CA TYR A 315 -20.25 2.81 -16.66
C TYR A 315 -20.52 4.31 -16.59
N GLU A 316 -21.55 4.72 -15.83
CA GLU A 316 -21.81 6.13 -15.56
C GLU A 316 -21.58 6.41 -14.07
N LEU A 317 -20.61 7.27 -13.75
CA LEU A 317 -20.28 7.69 -12.39
C LEU A 317 -20.44 9.21 -12.31
N ARG A 318 -21.35 9.71 -11.45
CA ARG A 318 -21.70 11.14 -11.35
C ARG A 318 -21.98 11.83 -12.70
N GLY A 319 -22.70 11.14 -13.59
CA GLY A 319 -23.02 11.65 -14.94
C GLY A 319 -21.84 11.65 -15.92
N GLN A 320 -20.65 11.21 -15.50
CA GLN A 320 -19.51 11.00 -16.39
C GLN A 320 -19.56 9.59 -16.99
N LYS A 321 -19.40 9.53 -18.31
CA LYS A 321 -19.37 8.26 -19.06
C LYS A 321 -17.96 7.70 -19.09
N ILE A 322 -17.72 6.70 -18.26
CA ILE A 322 -16.49 5.90 -18.22
C ILE A 322 -16.66 4.76 -19.23
N LYS A 323 -15.69 4.59 -20.13
CA LYS A 323 -15.75 3.53 -21.14
C LYS A 323 -15.06 2.27 -20.64
N ALA A 324 -15.46 1.11 -21.15
CA ALA A 324 -14.69 -0.11 -20.98
C ALA A 324 -13.23 0.09 -21.43
N GLY A 325 -12.28 -0.33 -20.60
CA GLY A 325 -10.84 -0.13 -20.75
C GLY A 325 -10.31 1.18 -20.16
N ASP A 326 -11.18 2.12 -19.77
CA ASP A 326 -10.73 3.33 -19.07
C ASP A 326 -10.20 2.97 -17.68
N ASN A 327 -9.20 3.73 -17.24
CA ASN A 327 -8.57 3.57 -15.94
C ASN A 327 -9.06 4.65 -14.98
N LEU A 328 -9.26 4.31 -13.72
CA LEU A 328 -9.73 5.21 -12.66
C LEU A 328 -8.70 5.24 -11.54
N LEU A 329 -8.09 6.39 -11.28
CA LEU A 329 -7.31 6.66 -10.07
C LEU A 329 -8.27 7.01 -8.93
N MET A 330 -8.35 6.13 -7.94
CA MET A 330 -9.13 6.33 -6.72
C MET A 330 -8.25 7.02 -5.69
N CYS A 331 -8.45 8.32 -5.48
CA CYS A 331 -7.61 9.11 -4.57
C CYS A 331 -8.09 8.99 -3.12
N TYR A 332 -7.63 7.95 -2.41
CA TYR A 332 -8.02 7.69 -1.01
C TYR A 332 -7.68 8.85 -0.09
N TRP A 333 -6.54 9.53 -0.31
CA TRP A 333 -6.16 10.63 0.56
C TRP A 333 -7.09 11.84 0.41
N SER A 334 -7.66 12.06 -0.78
CA SER A 334 -8.74 13.02 -0.95
C SER A 334 -10.04 12.54 -0.33
N ALA A 335 -10.42 11.28 -0.52
CA ALA A 335 -11.66 10.73 0.05
C ALA A 335 -11.67 10.73 1.58
N ASN A 336 -10.53 10.47 2.22
CA ASN A 336 -10.36 10.58 3.67
C ASN A 336 -10.35 12.04 4.17
N ARG A 337 -10.56 13.01 3.27
CA ARG A 337 -10.80 14.42 3.57
C ARG A 337 -12.12 14.94 2.97
N ASP A 338 -13.01 14.05 2.57
CA ASP A 338 -14.28 14.43 1.96
C ASP A 338 -15.28 14.94 3.00
N GLU A 339 -15.59 16.23 2.93
CA GLU A 339 -16.60 16.91 3.75
C GLU A 339 -18.03 16.36 3.61
N ASP A 340 -18.34 15.58 2.56
CA ASP A 340 -19.64 14.87 2.48
C ASP A 340 -19.67 13.59 3.34
N ALA A 341 -18.50 13.07 3.74
CA ALA A 341 -18.35 11.82 4.50
C ALA A 341 -17.92 12.05 5.96
N PHE A 342 -17.24 13.16 6.24
CA PHE A 342 -16.71 13.51 7.56
C PHE A 342 -17.06 14.97 7.90
N ASP A 343 -17.52 15.25 9.12
CA ASP A 343 -18.00 16.60 9.51
C ASP A 343 -16.87 17.65 9.55
N ASP A 344 -15.68 17.28 10.05
CA ASP A 344 -14.47 18.13 10.05
C ASP A 344 -13.27 17.29 9.59
N PRO A 345 -13.13 17.05 8.28
CA PRO A 345 -12.14 16.12 7.76
C PRO A 345 -10.70 16.56 8.03
N PHE A 346 -10.47 17.83 8.34
CA PHE A 346 -9.14 18.42 8.58
C PHE A 346 -8.82 18.60 10.06
N ALA A 347 -9.69 18.16 10.97
CA ALA A 347 -9.36 17.93 12.37
C ALA A 347 -8.91 16.48 12.58
N PHE A 348 -7.95 16.29 13.50
CA PHE A 348 -7.48 14.97 13.96
C PHE A 348 -8.22 14.57 15.23
#